data_AF-A0A3Q2Z462-F1
#
_entry.id   AF-A0A3Q2Z462-F1
#
_cell.length_a   1.000
_cell.length_b   1.000
_cell.length_c   1.000
_cell.angle_alpha   90.00
_cell.angle_beta   90.00
_cell.angle_gamma   90.00
#
_symmetry.space_group_name_H-M   'P 1'
#
loop_
_entity.id
_entity.type
_entity.pdbx_description
1 polymer ?
#
loop_
_entity_poly.entity_id
_entity_poly.type
_entity_poly.pdbx_seq_one_letter_code
_entity_poly.pdbx_strand_id
1 'polypeptide(L)'
;SFTSQREPKYSATRRLHLKSILLRRATSMLLAESEEKRVEKERFLAECFPQPKTSDLSVQQLQELCKELHRKIDVTDEARYDIALKVDKNESEIESLRQKIASLKGVRRPSLKRVKKNTENLLGAYSDPSKLMKADFKANLKTVKKEDEKREEVIDWRKNVEAMSGMEGRKKLFNSGQ
;
A
#
# COMPACT_ATOMS: atom_id res chain seq x y z
N SER A 1 -12.48 -0.52 -45.82
CA SER A 1 -11.95 -1.84 -45.40
C SER A 1 -11.99 -1.93 -43.88
N PHE A 2 -12.90 -2.72 -43.32
CA PHE A 2 -13.03 -2.92 -41.87
C PHE A 2 -11.78 -3.64 -41.35
N THR A 3 -10.95 -2.97 -40.56
CA THR A 3 -9.85 -3.61 -39.84
C THR A 3 -10.44 -4.47 -38.74
N SER A 4 -10.50 -5.79 -38.95
CA SER A 4 -10.84 -6.75 -37.90
C SER A 4 -9.82 -6.63 -36.77
N GLN A 5 -10.20 -6.00 -35.66
CA GLN A 5 -9.37 -5.98 -34.47
C GLN A 5 -9.34 -7.40 -33.91
N ARG A 6 -8.14 -8.00 -33.87
CA ARG A 6 -7.95 -9.32 -33.27
C ARG A 6 -8.31 -9.23 -31.78
N GLU A 7 -9.37 -9.94 -31.40
CA GLU A 7 -9.74 -10.15 -30.00
C GLU A 7 -8.52 -10.68 -29.21
N PRO A 8 -8.14 -10.05 -28.09
CA PRO A 8 -7.00 -10.51 -27.30
C PRO A 8 -7.31 -11.88 -26.69
N LYS A 9 -6.37 -12.84 -26.84
CA LYS A 9 -6.49 -14.23 -26.34
C LYS A 9 -6.85 -14.37 -24.84
N TYR A 10 -6.67 -13.31 -24.06
CA TYR A 10 -7.03 -13.27 -22.64
C TYR A 10 -7.74 -11.96 -22.31
N SER A 11 -8.68 -12.00 -21.36
CA SER A 11 -9.32 -10.79 -20.85
C SER A 11 -8.32 -9.87 -20.14
N ALA A 12 -8.58 -8.56 -20.17
CA ALA A 12 -7.78 -7.59 -19.42
C ALA A 12 -7.78 -7.90 -17.91
N THR A 13 -8.93 -8.35 -17.38
CA THR A 13 -9.11 -8.80 -16.00
C THR A 13 -8.14 -9.91 -15.62
N ARG A 14 -7.99 -10.94 -16.48
CA ARG A 14 -7.05 -12.05 -16.23
C ARG A 14 -5.61 -11.57 -16.19
N ARG A 15 -5.20 -10.68 -17.12
CA ARG A 15 -3.85 -10.11 -17.11
C ARG A 15 -3.57 -9.29 -15.84
N LEU A 16 -4.54 -8.47 -15.40
CA LEU A 16 -4.39 -7.66 -14.20
C LEU A 16 -4.29 -8.54 -12.94
N HIS A 17 -5.11 -9.58 -12.85
CA HIS A 17 -5.07 -10.54 -11.76
C HIS A 17 -3.69 -11.21 -11.65
N LEU A 18 -3.15 -11.70 -12.78
CA LEU A 18 -1.81 -12.28 -12.81
C LEU A 18 -0.72 -11.27 -12.41
N LYS A 19 -0.78 -10.02 -12.88
CA LYS A 19 0.14 -8.96 -12.44
C LYS A 19 0.06 -8.71 -10.94
N SER A 20 -1.14 -8.71 -10.36
CA SER A 20 -1.35 -8.54 -8.92
C SER A 20 -0.71 -9.68 -8.12
N ILE A 21 -0.87 -10.93 -8.56
CA ILE A 21 -0.23 -12.10 -7.94
C ILE A 21 1.30 -11.99 -8.05
N LEU A 22 1.82 -11.66 -9.23
CA LEU A 22 3.25 -11.51 -9.45
C LEU A 22 3.85 -10.43 -8.54
N LEU A 23 3.21 -9.26 -8.44
CA LEU A 23 3.65 -8.19 -7.56
C LEU A 23 3.62 -8.60 -6.09
N ARG A 24 2.54 -9.27 -5.65
CA ARG A 24 2.44 -9.77 -4.28
C ARG A 24 3.58 -10.75 -3.95
N ARG A 25 3.88 -11.67 -4.87
CA ARG A 25 4.99 -12.62 -4.71
C ARG A 25 6.34 -11.90 -4.69
N ALA A 26 6.57 -10.96 -5.61
CA ALA A 26 7.79 -10.17 -5.65
C ALA A 26 8.02 -9.38 -4.35
N THR A 27 6.97 -8.75 -3.80
CA THR A 27 7.05 -8.06 -2.51
C THR A 27 7.41 -9.03 -1.38
N SER A 28 6.79 -10.21 -1.33
CA SER A 28 7.12 -11.23 -0.33
C SER A 28 8.58 -11.71 -0.45
N MET A 29 9.08 -11.91 -1.68
CA MET A 29 10.47 -12.30 -1.92
C MET A 29 11.45 -11.19 -1.52
N LEU A 30 11.13 -9.93 -1.82
CA LEU A 30 11.97 -8.79 -1.45
C LEU A 30 12.10 -8.65 0.07
N LEU A 31 11.00 -8.85 0.81
CA LEU A 31 11.03 -8.84 2.28
C LEU A 31 11.88 -9.99 2.84
N ALA A 32 11.72 -11.20 2.30
CA ALA A 32 12.52 -12.35 2.71
C ALA A 32 14.02 -12.14 2.45
N GLU A 33 14.38 -11.64 1.26
CA GLU A 33 15.77 -11.32 0.91
C GLU A 33 16.35 -10.23 1.82
N SER A 34 15.56 -9.20 2.16
CA SER A 34 16.00 -8.15 3.08
C SER A 34 16.30 -8.68 4.47
N GLU A 35 15.50 -9.63 4.95
CA GLU A 35 15.70 -10.26 6.25
C GLU A 35 16.92 -11.19 6.23
N GLU A 36 17.09 -12.00 5.18
CA GLU A 36 18.27 -12.84 4.98
C GLU A 36 19.56 -12.01 4.97
N LYS A 37 19.57 -10.87 4.26
CA LYS A 37 20.70 -9.93 4.26
C LYS A 37 21.00 -9.37 5.64
N ARG A 38 19.96 -9.10 6.46
CA ARG A 38 20.12 -8.60 7.83
C ARG A 38 20.76 -9.67 8.72
N VAL A 39 20.25 -10.90 8.66
CA VAL A 39 20.76 -12.03 9.44
C VAL A 39 22.20 -12.37 9.05
N GLU A 40 22.50 -12.41 7.75
CA GLU A 40 23.87 -12.70 7.28
C GLU A 40 24.84 -11.59 7.69
N LYS A 41 24.42 -10.31 7.66
CA LYS A 41 25.22 -9.20 8.20
C LYS A 41 25.53 -9.38 9.69
N GLU A 42 24.53 -9.73 10.49
CA GLU A 42 24.71 -9.96 11.94
C GLU A 42 25.65 -11.15 12.20
N ARG A 43 25.47 -12.24 11.46
CA ARG A 43 26.34 -13.41 11.54
C ARG A 43 27.79 -13.07 11.19
N PHE A 44 28.01 -12.38 10.07
CA PHE A 44 29.34 -11.98 9.63
C PHE A 44 30.02 -11.06 10.66
N LEU A 45 29.29 -10.08 11.20
CA LEU A 45 29.84 -9.18 12.23
C LEU A 45 30.17 -9.93 13.52
N ALA A 46 29.36 -10.90 13.94
CA ALA A 46 29.63 -11.72 15.11
C ALA A 46 30.87 -12.62 14.92
N GLU A 47 31.11 -13.11 13.71
CA GLU A 47 32.29 -13.91 13.37
C GLU A 47 33.57 -13.06 13.30
N CYS A 48 33.52 -11.91 12.62
CA CYS A 48 34.69 -11.05 12.45
C CYS A 48 35.05 -10.25 13.72
N PHE A 49 34.06 -9.84 14.49
CA PHE A 49 34.21 -8.95 15.64
C PHE A 49 33.47 -9.49 16.87
N PRO A 50 33.92 -10.63 17.43
CA PRO A 50 33.36 -11.13 18.68
C PRO A 50 33.59 -10.13 19.81
N GLN A 51 32.63 -10.06 20.74
CA GLN A 51 32.73 -9.15 21.87
C GLN A 51 33.98 -9.46 22.71
N PRO A 52 34.90 -8.49 22.93
CA PRO A 52 36.10 -8.73 23.71
C PRO A 52 35.74 -9.04 25.17
N LYS A 53 36.26 -10.16 25.69
CA LYS A 53 36.17 -10.47 27.12
C LYS A 53 37.28 -9.71 27.85
N THR A 54 36.91 -8.73 28.66
CA THR A 54 37.87 -7.87 29.37
C THR A 54 37.98 -8.18 30.86
N SER A 55 37.02 -8.93 31.42
CA SER A 55 36.88 -9.20 32.85
C SER A 55 38.07 -9.96 33.47
N ASP A 56 38.74 -10.80 32.67
CA ASP A 56 39.80 -11.71 33.15
C ASP A 56 41.21 -11.26 32.71
N LEU A 57 41.35 -10.05 32.15
CA LEU A 57 42.60 -9.56 31.60
C LEU A 57 43.38 -8.72 32.62
N SER A 58 44.69 -8.94 32.70
CA SER A 58 45.58 -8.06 33.46
C SER A 58 45.71 -6.67 32.79
N VAL A 59 46.18 -5.67 33.54
CA VAL A 59 46.37 -4.30 33.03
C VAL A 59 47.26 -4.25 31.78
N GLN A 60 48.31 -5.06 31.72
CA GLN A 60 49.19 -5.14 30.55
C GLN A 60 48.48 -5.73 29.33
N GLN A 61 47.69 -6.79 29.52
CA GLN A 61 46.91 -7.40 28.45
C GLN A 61 45.82 -6.46 27.92
N LEU A 62 45.18 -5.69 28.81
CA LEU A 62 44.23 -4.64 28.41
C LEU A 62 44.90 -3.54 27.59
N GLN A 63 46.10 -3.09 28.00
CA GLN A 63 46.85 -2.09 27.23
C GLN A 63 47.24 -2.59 25.84
N GLU A 64 47.65 -3.85 25.71
CA GLU A 64 47.99 -4.44 24.42
C GLU A 64 46.75 -4.58 23.54
N LEU A 65 45.62 -5.06 24.08
CA LEU A 65 44.35 -5.13 23.38
C LEU A 65 43.92 -3.76 22.85
N CYS A 66 44.03 -2.70 23.65
CA CYS A 66 43.71 -1.34 23.21
C CYS A 66 44.58 -0.88 22.03
N LYS A 67 45.88 -1.18 22.05
CA LYS A 67 46.79 -0.86 20.93
C LYS A 67 46.46 -1.67 19.68
N GLU A 68 46.11 -2.95 19.84
CA GLU A 68 45.71 -3.82 18.73
C GLU A 68 44.41 -3.31 18.10
N LEU A 69 43.39 -3.00 18.90
CA LEU A 69 42.12 -2.45 18.42
C LEU A 69 42.32 -1.12 17.70
N HIS A 70 43.18 -0.23 18.22
CA HIS A 70 43.51 1.02 17.53
C HIS A 70 44.08 0.77 16.13
N ARG A 71 45.08 -0.11 16.00
CA ARG A 71 45.65 -0.47 14.70
C ARG A 71 44.61 -1.08 13.76
N LYS A 72 43.72 -1.94 14.27
CA LYS A 72 42.63 -2.54 13.50
C LYS A 72 41.62 -1.51 13.00
N ILE A 73 41.34 -0.48 13.79
CA ILE A 73 40.46 0.63 13.38
C ILE A 73 41.05 1.34 12.15
N ASP A 74 42.35 1.68 12.19
CA ASP A 74 43.01 2.37 11.08
C ASP A 74 42.90 1.57 9.77
N VAL A 75 43.24 0.28 9.81
CA VAL A 75 43.16 -0.63 8.64
C VAL A 75 41.72 -0.81 8.15
N THR A 76 40.76 -0.93 9.08
CA THR A 76 39.34 -1.11 8.73
C THR A 76 38.76 0.15 8.09
N ASP A 77 39.14 1.34 8.59
CA ASP A 77 38.66 2.61 8.03
C ASP A 77 39.22 2.88 6.65
N GLU A 78 40.49 2.54 6.40
CA GLU A 78 41.09 2.58 5.05
C GLU A 78 40.31 1.68 4.07
N ALA A 79 40.06 0.42 4.45
CA ALA A 79 39.26 -0.50 3.63
C ALA A 79 37.82 0.01 3.41
N ARG A 80 37.21 0.61 4.44
CA ARG A 80 35.87 1.24 4.34
C ARG A 80 35.89 2.40 3.34
N TYR A 81 36.93 3.24 3.39
CA TYR A 81 37.10 4.37 2.47
C TYR A 81 37.23 3.90 1.02
N ASP A 82 38.06 2.89 0.75
CA ASP A 82 38.21 2.30 -0.58
C ASP A 82 36.90 1.73 -1.14
N ILE A 83 36.11 1.06 -0.29
CA ILE A 83 34.80 0.54 -0.68
C ILE A 83 33.83 1.70 -0.98
N ALA A 84 33.80 2.73 -0.14
CA ALA A 84 32.96 3.90 -0.35
C ALA A 84 33.27 4.58 -1.69
N LEU A 85 34.55 4.78 -2.02
CA LEU A 85 34.95 5.34 -3.31
C LEU A 85 34.48 4.49 -4.51
N LYS A 86 34.47 3.16 -4.38
CA LYS A 86 33.95 2.27 -5.43
C LYS A 86 32.42 2.41 -5.57
N VAL A 87 31.70 2.54 -4.46
CA VAL A 87 30.25 2.77 -4.45
C VAL A 87 29.93 4.12 -5.12
N ASP A 88 30.62 5.20 -4.75
CA ASP A 88 30.40 6.53 -5.31
C ASP A 88 30.64 6.58 -6.83
N LYS A 89 31.65 5.86 -7.32
CA LYS A 89 31.90 5.70 -8.76
C LYS A 89 30.73 5.01 -9.45
N ASN A 90 30.24 3.91 -8.87
CA ASN A 90 29.09 3.18 -9.42
C ASN A 90 27.81 4.03 -9.39
N GLU A 91 27.58 4.80 -8.33
CA GLU A 91 26.44 5.71 -8.23
C GLU A 91 26.50 6.81 -9.29
N SER A 92 27.68 7.40 -9.49
CA SER A 92 27.92 8.41 -10.53
C SER A 92 27.68 7.85 -11.93
N GLU A 93 28.11 6.62 -12.19
CA GLU A 93 27.87 5.93 -13.46
C GLU A 93 26.37 5.64 -13.66
N ILE A 94 25.68 5.13 -12.64
CA ILE A 94 24.24 4.88 -12.68
C ILE A 94 23.48 6.18 -12.99
N GLU A 95 23.85 7.29 -12.37
CA GLU A 95 23.22 8.59 -12.62
C GLU A 95 23.47 9.08 -14.05
N SER A 96 24.70 8.97 -14.54
CA SER A 96 25.03 9.29 -15.94
C SER A 96 24.21 8.44 -16.92
N LEU A 97 24.07 7.14 -16.66
CA LEU A 97 23.27 6.23 -17.47
C LEU A 97 21.78 6.57 -17.40
N ARG A 98 21.25 6.93 -16.24
CA ARG A 98 19.86 7.38 -16.06
C ARG A 98 19.58 8.64 -16.89
N GLN A 99 20.48 9.61 -16.85
CA GLN A 99 20.37 10.84 -17.65
C GLN A 99 20.41 10.52 -19.15
N LYS A 100 21.35 9.66 -19.59
CA LYS A 100 21.42 9.22 -20.99
C LYS A 100 20.13 8.53 -21.44
N ILE A 101 19.57 7.65 -20.61
CA ILE A 101 18.28 7.00 -20.87
C ILE A 101 17.15 8.03 -20.97
N ALA A 102 17.11 9.03 -20.09
CA ALA A 102 16.11 10.08 -20.12
C ALA A 102 16.19 10.92 -21.40
N SER A 103 17.41 11.31 -21.80
CA SER A 103 17.66 12.04 -23.05
C SER A 103 17.24 11.23 -24.27
N LEU A 104 17.56 9.94 -24.31
CA LEU A 104 17.19 9.04 -25.42
C LEU A 104 15.68 8.76 -25.49
N LYS A 105 15.00 8.63 -24.35
CA LYS A 105 13.54 8.47 -24.30
C LYS A 105 12.80 9.72 -24.80
N GLY A 106 13.48 10.87 -24.83
CA GLY A 106 12.92 12.17 -25.16
C GLY A 106 11.95 12.67 -24.08
N VAL A 107 11.78 13.99 -23.99
CA VAL A 107 10.71 14.56 -23.15
C VAL A 107 9.38 14.15 -23.76
N ARG A 108 8.66 13.22 -23.10
CA ARG A 108 7.25 12.98 -23.41
C ARG A 108 6.50 14.30 -23.21
N ARG A 109 6.20 15.02 -24.30
CA ARG A 109 5.27 16.15 -24.25
C ARG A 109 3.99 15.66 -23.57
N PRO A 110 3.56 16.28 -22.45
CA PRO A 110 2.28 15.94 -21.85
C PRO A 110 1.21 16.10 -22.94
N SER A 111 0.51 15.03 -23.29
CA SER A 111 -0.60 15.12 -24.22
C SER A 111 -1.63 16.06 -23.60
N LEU A 112 -1.92 17.18 -24.26
CA LEU A 112 -2.95 18.13 -23.80
C LEU A 112 -4.30 17.40 -23.78
N LYS A 113 -4.72 16.93 -22.60
CA LYS A 113 -6.06 16.38 -22.42
C LYS A 113 -7.01 17.56 -22.23
N ARG A 114 -8.05 17.65 -23.07
CA ARG A 114 -9.13 18.64 -22.90
C ARG A 114 -9.88 18.31 -21.61
N VAL A 115 -9.53 19.00 -20.52
CA VAL A 115 -10.25 18.90 -19.25
C VAL A 115 -11.49 19.78 -19.34
N LYS A 116 -12.68 19.17 -19.39
CA LYS A 116 -13.93 19.91 -19.16
C LYS A 116 -13.92 20.30 -17.68
N LYS A 117 -13.93 21.60 -17.35
CA LYS A 117 -14.08 22.03 -15.96
C LYS A 117 -15.44 21.51 -15.47
N ASN A 118 -15.42 20.49 -14.63
CA ASN A 118 -16.63 19.96 -14.00
C ASN A 118 -17.00 20.87 -12.83
N THR A 119 -18.29 20.97 -12.51
CA THR A 119 -18.84 21.84 -11.45
C THR A 119 -18.16 21.65 -10.08
N GLU A 120 -17.61 20.46 -9.80
CA GLU A 120 -16.80 20.17 -8.61
C GLU A 120 -15.50 20.99 -8.52
N ASN A 121 -14.86 21.37 -9.64
CA ASN A 121 -13.66 22.22 -9.59
C ASN A 121 -13.98 23.68 -9.25
N LEU A 122 -15.19 24.15 -9.58
CA LEU A 122 -15.66 25.44 -9.08
C LEU A 122 -16.04 25.33 -7.60
N LEU A 123 -16.75 24.29 -7.19
CA LEU A 123 -17.24 24.12 -5.82
C LEU A 123 -16.12 23.82 -4.80
N GLY A 124 -15.08 23.09 -5.23
CA GLY A 124 -13.91 22.77 -4.42
C GLY A 124 -13.02 23.98 -4.11
N ALA A 125 -13.01 25.00 -4.97
CA ALA A 125 -12.32 26.27 -4.71
C ALA A 125 -13.01 27.09 -3.59
N TYR A 126 -14.29 26.81 -3.31
CA TYR A 126 -15.05 27.43 -2.21
C TYR A 126 -15.15 26.53 -0.97
N SER A 127 -14.50 25.35 -0.96
CA SER A 127 -14.57 24.40 0.15
C SER A 127 -13.24 24.28 0.88
N ASP A 128 -13.34 24.16 2.20
CA ASP A 128 -12.25 24.16 3.18
C ASP A 128 -11.17 23.07 2.88
N PRO A 129 -9.87 23.43 2.72
CA PRO A 129 -8.81 22.51 2.34
C PRO A 129 -8.52 21.38 3.35
N SER A 130 -9.07 21.45 4.57
CA SER A 130 -8.98 20.36 5.56
C SER A 130 -9.64 19.05 5.11
N LYS A 131 -10.53 19.11 4.11
CA LYS A 131 -11.20 17.93 3.51
C LYS A 131 -10.39 17.24 2.40
N LEU A 132 -9.21 17.76 2.04
CA LEU A 132 -8.30 17.15 1.05
C LEU A 132 -7.36 16.10 1.67
N MET A 133 -7.85 15.33 2.66
CA MET A 133 -7.09 14.21 3.21
C MET A 133 -7.15 13.01 2.25
N LYS A 134 -5.96 12.54 1.85
CA LYS A 134 -5.62 11.33 1.09
C LYS A 134 -6.82 10.69 0.38
N ALA A 135 -6.90 10.91 -0.93
CA ALA A 135 -7.82 10.24 -1.83
C ALA A 135 -7.48 8.74 -1.96
N ASP A 136 -7.58 7.98 -0.86
CA ASP A 136 -7.87 6.57 -0.95
C ASP A 136 -9.26 6.51 -1.60
N PHE A 137 -9.31 6.07 -2.86
CA PHE A 137 -10.55 5.90 -3.61
C PHE A 137 -11.60 5.09 -2.83
N LYS A 138 -11.14 4.28 -1.87
CA LYS A 138 -11.93 3.45 -0.98
C LYS A 138 -12.52 4.20 0.23
N ALA A 139 -11.99 5.36 0.61
CA ALA A 139 -12.44 6.13 1.77
C ALA A 139 -13.83 6.79 1.56
N ASN A 140 -14.20 7.11 0.31
CA ASN A 140 -15.49 7.70 -0.03
C ASN A 140 -16.57 6.69 -0.47
N LEU A 141 -16.28 5.40 -0.46
CA LEU A 141 -17.29 4.37 -0.73
C LEU A 141 -18.03 4.06 0.58
N LYS A 142 -19.33 4.42 0.68
CA LYS A 142 -20.22 3.93 1.74
C LYS A 142 -20.26 2.40 1.66
N THR A 143 -19.58 1.71 2.57
CA THR A 143 -19.85 0.30 2.81
C THR A 143 -21.27 0.22 3.38
N VAL A 144 -22.19 -0.41 2.64
CA VAL A 144 -23.44 -0.87 3.23
C VAL A 144 -23.04 -1.92 4.26
N LYS A 145 -22.92 -1.52 5.52
CA LYS A 145 -23.11 -2.45 6.62
C LYS A 145 -24.49 -3.03 6.36
N LYS A 146 -24.56 -4.32 5.98
CA LYS A 146 -25.73 -5.10 6.35
C LYS A 146 -25.80 -4.95 7.86
N GLU A 147 -26.68 -4.08 8.33
CA GLU A 147 -27.09 -4.16 9.72
C GLU A 147 -27.59 -5.58 9.90
N ASP A 148 -26.99 -6.30 10.85
CA ASP A 148 -27.61 -7.49 11.39
C ASP A 148 -29.03 -7.06 11.77
N GLU A 149 -29.99 -7.59 11.01
CA GLU A 149 -31.43 -7.52 11.28
C GLU A 149 -31.60 -7.81 12.77
N LYS A 150 -31.81 -6.75 13.55
CA LYS A 150 -32.32 -6.89 14.90
C LYS A 150 -33.62 -7.66 14.72
N ARG A 151 -33.60 -8.90 15.20
CA ARG A 151 -34.75 -9.77 15.35
C ARG A 151 -35.82 -8.99 16.13
N GLU A 152 -36.69 -8.30 15.43
CA GLU A 152 -37.98 -7.91 15.96
C GLU A 152 -38.77 -9.21 16.09
N GLU A 153 -39.03 -9.57 17.34
CA GLU A 153 -39.87 -10.69 17.73
C GLU A 153 -41.16 -10.63 16.91
N VAL A 154 -41.27 -11.55 15.96
CA VAL A 154 -42.45 -11.75 15.14
C VAL A 154 -43.57 -12.23 16.07
N ILE A 155 -44.32 -11.28 16.61
CA ILE A 155 -45.61 -11.56 17.23
C ILE A 155 -46.60 -11.76 16.08
N ASP A 156 -46.83 -13.05 15.80
CA ASP A 156 -47.86 -13.66 14.97
C ASP A 156 -48.65 -12.70 14.05
N TRP A 157 -48.33 -12.71 12.75
CA TRP A 157 -48.97 -11.95 11.68
C TRP A 157 -50.51 -12.09 11.64
N ARG A 158 -51.07 -13.17 12.22
CA ARG A 158 -52.51 -13.34 12.37
C ARG A 158 -53.18 -12.24 13.21
N LYS A 159 -52.51 -11.73 14.26
CA LYS A 159 -53.06 -10.68 15.15
C LYS A 159 -53.21 -9.33 14.45
N ASN A 160 -52.34 -9.01 13.49
CA ASN A 160 -52.40 -7.74 12.76
C ASN A 160 -53.55 -7.74 11.73
N VAL A 161 -53.81 -8.88 11.10
CA VAL A 161 -54.90 -9.04 10.12
C VAL A 161 -56.28 -9.01 10.80
N GLU A 162 -56.43 -9.66 11.95
CA GLU A 162 -57.70 -9.62 12.71
C GLU A 162 -58.02 -8.23 13.27
N ALA A 163 -57.01 -7.45 13.66
CA ALA A 163 -57.19 -6.08 14.14
C ALA A 163 -57.67 -5.11 13.02
N MET A 164 -57.34 -5.40 11.76
CA MET A 164 -57.73 -4.57 10.61
C MET A 164 -59.02 -5.04 9.92
N SER A 165 -59.52 -6.24 10.24
CA SER A 165 -60.74 -6.80 9.62
C SER A 165 -62.04 -6.45 10.37
N GLY A 166 -61.98 -5.59 11.40
CA GLY A 166 -63.11 -5.28 12.29
C GLY A 166 -64.01 -4.10 11.90
N MET A 167 -63.78 -3.44 10.77
CA MET A 167 -64.56 -2.25 10.35
C MET A 167 -65.33 -2.48 9.05
N GLU A 168 -66.24 -3.47 8.99
CA GLU A 168 -67.26 -3.48 7.92
C GLU A 168 -68.54 -4.23 8.36
N GLY A 169 -69.15 -3.74 9.44
CA GLY A 169 -70.46 -4.20 9.93
C GLY A 169 -71.61 -3.30 9.50
N ARG A 170 -72.19 -3.58 8.32
CA ARG A 170 -73.60 -3.36 7.92
C ARG A 170 -74.20 -1.93 8.10
N LYS A 171 -74.03 -1.06 7.09
CA LYS A 171 -75.04 -0.02 6.77
C LYS A 171 -76.28 -0.72 6.16
N LYS A 172 -77.35 -0.82 6.92
CA LYS A 172 -78.72 -1.19 6.50
C LYS A 172 -79.68 -0.31 7.31
N LEU A 173 -80.75 0.30 6.83
CA LEU A 173 -81.47 0.41 5.54
C LEU A 173 -82.35 1.68 5.64
N PHE A 174 -82.67 2.31 4.50
CA PHE A 174 -83.97 2.88 4.05
C PHE A 174 -84.93 3.54 5.08
N ASN A 175 -85.62 4.65 4.78
CA ASN A 175 -86.61 4.74 3.70
C ASN A 175 -86.98 6.21 3.37
N SER A 176 -87.30 6.46 2.10
CA SER A 176 -88.03 7.62 1.59
C SER A 176 -89.44 7.69 2.16
N GLY A 177 -89.86 8.86 2.66
CA GLY A 177 -91.22 9.11 3.11
C GLY A 177 -91.58 10.60 3.10
N GLN A 178 -92.44 10.95 2.14
CA GLN A 178 -93.23 12.18 1.95
C GLN A 178 -92.52 13.53 1.77
#